data_AF-A0A5A9GPU7-F1
#
_entry.id   AF-A0A5A9GPU7-F1
#
_cell.length_a   1.000
_cell.length_b   1.000
_cell.length_c   1.000
_cell.angle_alpha   90.00
_cell.angle_beta   90.00
_cell.angle_gamma   90.00
#
_symmetry.space_group_name_H-M   'P 1'
#
loop_
_entity.id
_entity.type
_entity.pdbx_description
1 polymer ?
#
loop_
_entity_poly.entity_id
_entity_poly.type
_entity_poly.pdbx_seq_one_letter_code
_entity_poly.pdbx_strand_id
1 'polypeptide(L)'
;MDLGKIGFFQLAGTRLDYLAQRQKLVAENVVNANTPDYQARDLKPFDSVMDGIRPVETARTSGLHLASTRSTAGFREEGKAALWESTPSGNAVSLEQEMIKGSETRDAFALTTSLFQRNVQMLRMAWRNG
;
A
#
# COMPACT_ATOMS: atom_id res chain seq x y z
N MET A 1 -6.17 -10.18 25.18
CA MET A 1 -6.88 -9.62 24.01
C MET A 1 -5.93 -9.64 22.83
N ASP A 2 -6.39 -10.13 21.68
CA ASP A 2 -5.61 -10.06 20.44
C ASP A 2 -5.80 -8.67 19.80
N LEU A 3 -4.74 -7.84 19.86
CA LEU A 3 -4.74 -6.50 19.29
C LEU A 3 -4.97 -6.53 17.76
N GLY A 4 -4.62 -7.64 17.12
CA GLY A 4 -4.83 -7.89 15.70
C GLY A 4 -6.30 -8.05 15.31
N LYS A 5 -7.25 -8.06 16.26
CA LYS A 5 -8.70 -8.09 15.97
C LYS A 5 -9.38 -6.72 16.03
N ILE A 6 -8.65 -5.68 16.44
CA ILE A 6 -9.16 -4.31 16.46
C ILE A 6 -8.92 -3.70 15.08
N GLY A 7 -9.98 -3.26 14.40
CA GLY A 7 -9.93 -2.78 13.02
C GLY A 7 -8.89 -1.69 12.76
N PHE A 8 -8.64 -0.81 13.75
CA PHE A 8 -7.58 0.20 13.64
C PHE A 8 -6.17 -0.40 13.53
N PHE A 9 -5.83 -1.40 14.35
CA PHE A 9 -4.49 -2.00 14.30
C PHE A 9 -4.28 -2.86 13.06
N GLN A 10 -5.33 -3.53 12.59
CA GLN A 10 -5.32 -4.19 11.28
C GLN A 10 -5.04 -3.19 10.15
N LEU A 11 -5.78 -2.07 10.14
CA LEU A 11 -5.60 -1.01 9.15
C LEU A 11 -4.19 -0.41 9.20
N ALA A 12 -3.70 -0.09 10.40
CA ALA A 12 -2.36 0.44 10.59
C ALA A 12 -1.29 -0.54 10.11
N GLY A 13 -1.45 -1.85 10.37
CA GLY A 13 -0.58 -2.90 9.84
C GLY A 13 -0.58 -2.92 8.31
N THR A 14 -1.75 -3.01 7.68
CA THR A 14 -1.88 -2.98 6.21
C THR A 14 -1.29 -1.71 5.60
N ARG A 15 -1.44 -0.56 6.27
CA ARG A 15 -0.84 0.71 5.82
C ARG A 15 0.69 0.69 5.91
N LEU A 16 1.25 0.14 6.99
CA LEU A 16 2.71 0.01 7.13
C LEU A 16 3.29 -0.93 6.07
N ASP A 17 2.63 -2.07 5.80
CA ASP A 17 3.04 -3.01 4.76
C ASP A 17 2.99 -2.38 3.36
N TYR A 18 1.93 -1.63 3.07
CA TYR A 18 1.80 -0.86 1.83
C TYR A 18 2.96 0.14 1.66
N LEU A 19 3.27 0.91 2.70
CA LEU A 19 4.34 1.91 2.66
C LEU A 19 5.72 1.26 2.52
N ALA A 20 5.94 0.10 3.16
CA ALA A 20 7.17 -0.67 3.01
C ALA A 20 7.35 -1.18 1.56
N GLN A 21 6.29 -1.68 0.94
CA GLN A 21 6.31 -2.10 -0.47
C GLN A 21 6.57 -0.90 -1.40
N ARG A 22 5.92 0.24 -1.16
CA ARG A 22 6.16 1.45 -1.94
C ARG A 22 7.60 1.94 -1.84
N GLN A 23 8.19 1.92 -0.64
CA GLN A 23 9.59 2.28 -0.43
C GLN A 23 10.53 1.38 -1.23
N LYS A 24 10.23 0.08 -1.30
CA LYS A 24 11.00 -0.87 -2.10
C LYS A 24 10.94 -0.53 -3.59
N LEU A 25 9.75 -0.23 -4.13
CA LEU A 25 9.60 0.16 -5.54
C LEU A 25 10.32 1.47 -5.86
N VAL A 26 10.25 2.47 -4.98
CA VAL A 26 11.01 3.72 -5.15
C VAL A 26 12.51 3.42 -5.21
N ALA A 27 13.03 2.56 -4.32
CA ALA A 27 14.43 2.17 -4.35
C ALA A 27 14.80 1.42 -5.66
N GLU A 28 13.94 0.53 -6.14
CA GLU A 28 14.11 -0.17 -7.41
C GLU A 28 14.12 0.80 -8.60
N ASN A 29 13.25 1.81 -8.61
CA ASN A 29 13.23 2.85 -9.64
C ASN A 29 14.51 3.68 -9.62
N VAL A 30 14.97 4.09 -8.42
CA VAL A 30 16.21 4.86 -8.27
C VAL A 30 17.42 4.09 -8.79
N VAL A 31 17.54 2.80 -8.46
CA VAL A 31 18.65 1.95 -8.93
C VAL A 31 18.61 1.79 -10.45
N ASN A 32 17.41 1.69 -11.04
CA ASN A 32 17.22 1.51 -12.48
C ASN A 32 17.06 2.83 -13.26
N ALA A 33 17.30 3.99 -12.65
CA ALA A 33 17.07 5.29 -13.29
C ALA A 33 17.94 5.53 -14.54
N ASN A 34 19.10 4.86 -14.61
CA ASN A 34 20.02 4.93 -15.75
C ASN A 34 19.91 3.70 -16.69
N THR A 35 18.95 2.81 -16.45
CA THR A 35 18.74 1.61 -17.28
C THR A 35 17.94 1.99 -18.54
N PRO A 36 18.45 1.75 -19.76
CA PRO A 36 17.71 1.99 -20.99
C PRO A 36 16.36 1.26 -21.00
N ASP A 37 15.33 1.88 -21.59
CA ASP A 37 13.96 1.35 -21.71
C ASP A 37 13.24 1.04 -20.38
N TYR A 38 13.81 1.42 -19.23
CA TYR A 38 13.18 1.18 -17.93
C TYR A 38 12.03 2.16 -17.66
N GLN A 39 10.90 1.61 -17.16
CA GLN A 39 9.71 2.36 -16.78
C GLN A 39 9.52 2.34 -15.27
N ALA A 40 9.30 3.52 -14.68
CA ALA A 40 9.00 3.65 -13.26
C ALA A 40 7.74 2.86 -12.89
N ARG A 41 7.79 2.17 -11.75
CA ARG A 41 6.66 1.44 -11.18
C ARG A 41 6.25 2.07 -9.85
N ASP A 42 4.95 2.15 -9.59
CA ASP A 42 4.43 2.57 -8.28
C ASP A 42 3.21 1.69 -7.93
N LEU A 43 2.83 1.68 -6.66
CA LEU A 43 1.63 1.00 -6.20
C LEU A 43 0.39 1.84 -6.51
N LYS A 44 -0.75 1.14 -6.65
CA LYS A 44 -2.05 1.80 -6.71
C LYS A 44 -2.30 2.59 -5.41
N PRO A 45 -3.06 3.71 -5.45
CA PRO A 45 -3.39 4.46 -4.25
C PRO A 45 -3.97 3.56 -3.16
N PHE A 46 -3.54 3.78 -1.91
CA PHE A 46 -3.98 2.96 -0.79
C PHE A 46 -5.50 2.91 -0.61
N ASP A 47 -6.22 3.96 -0.99
CA ASP A 47 -7.68 3.98 -0.95
C ASP A 47 -8.29 2.90 -1.86
N SER A 48 -7.66 2.62 -3.00
CA SER A 48 -8.06 1.50 -3.88
C SER A 48 -7.75 0.12 -3.28
N VAL A 49 -6.72 0.04 -2.43
CA VAL A 49 -6.42 -1.17 -1.64
C VAL A 49 -7.49 -1.39 -0.58
N MET A 50 -8.01 -0.30 0.01
CA MET A 50 -9.14 -0.34 0.94
C MET A 50 -10.45 -0.72 0.25
N ASP A 51 -10.71 -0.20 -0.95
CA ASP A 51 -11.88 -0.57 -1.76
C ASP A 51 -11.86 -2.05 -2.17
N GLY A 52 -10.67 -2.63 -2.35
CA GLY A 52 -10.46 -4.07 -2.56
C GLY A 52 -10.84 -4.95 -1.36
N ILE A 53 -11.04 -4.38 -0.16
CA ILE A 53 -11.53 -5.08 1.04
C ILE A 53 -13.07 -5.19 1.05
N ARG A 54 -13.74 -4.92 -0.08
CA ARG A 54 -15.10 -5.39 -0.32
C ARG A 54 -15.20 -6.25 -1.58
N PRO A 55 -15.43 -7.55 -1.37
CA PRO A 55 -16.68 -8.10 -1.86
C PRO A 55 -17.47 -8.71 -0.70
N VAL A 56 -18.73 -8.32 -0.57
CA VAL A 56 -19.74 -9.17 0.07
C VAL A 56 -19.74 -10.47 -0.73
N GLU A 57 -19.24 -11.56 -0.14
CA GLU A 57 -19.48 -12.88 -0.70
C GLU A 57 -20.96 -13.18 -0.58
N THR A 58 -21.60 -13.47 -1.71
CA THR A 58 -22.94 -14.04 -1.69
C THR A 58 -22.82 -15.49 -1.28
N ALA A 59 -23.26 -15.81 -0.06
CA ALA A 59 -23.35 -17.20 0.38
C ALA A 59 -24.34 -17.94 -0.55
N ARG A 60 -23.89 -19.03 -1.18
CA ARG A 60 -24.79 -19.94 -1.88
C ARG A 60 -25.67 -20.64 -0.85
N THR A 61 -26.96 -20.35 -0.87
CA THR A 61 -27.95 -21.06 -0.04
C THR A 61 -28.41 -22.39 -0.66
N SER A 62 -28.09 -22.65 -1.94
CA SER A 62 -28.47 -23.88 -2.66
C SER A 62 -27.42 -24.29 -3.70
N GLY A 63 -27.32 -25.60 -3.95
CA GLY A 63 -26.33 -26.23 -4.85
C GLY A 63 -26.50 -25.88 -6.34
N LEU A 64 -27.68 -25.38 -6.75
CA LEU A 64 -28.01 -25.04 -8.14
C LEU A 64 -27.66 -23.61 -8.57
N HIS A 65 -27.14 -22.77 -7.67
CA HIS A 65 -26.76 -21.40 -8.02
C HIS A 65 -25.50 -21.36 -8.91
N LEU A 66 -25.16 -20.22 -9.52
CA LEU A 66 -23.91 -20.04 -10.29
C LEU A 66 -22.73 -19.70 -9.36
N ALA A 67 -21.52 -20.08 -9.73
CA ALA A 67 -20.30 -19.76 -8.98
C ALA A 67 -19.73 -18.42 -9.45
N SER A 68 -19.25 -17.59 -8.53
CA SER A 68 -18.53 -16.37 -8.86
C SER A 68 -17.18 -16.72 -9.50
N THR A 69 -16.86 -16.14 -10.66
CA THR A 69 -15.67 -16.45 -11.47
C THR A 69 -14.48 -15.52 -11.25
N ARG A 70 -14.49 -14.65 -10.23
CA ARG A 70 -13.36 -13.74 -9.99
C ARG A 70 -12.34 -14.32 -8.99
N SER A 71 -11.14 -14.56 -9.50
CA SER A 71 -9.93 -14.91 -8.75
C SER A 71 -9.47 -13.77 -7.82
N THR A 72 -9.14 -14.12 -6.58
CA THR A 72 -8.49 -13.28 -5.57
C THR A 72 -7.01 -13.10 -5.94
N ALA A 73 -6.70 -12.03 -6.68
CA ALA A 73 -5.32 -11.67 -6.94
C ALA A 73 -4.78 -10.78 -5.81
N GLY A 74 -3.60 -11.13 -5.29
CA GLY A 74 -2.81 -10.27 -4.41
C GLY A 74 -2.46 -8.93 -5.06
N PHE A 75 -1.87 -8.03 -4.27
CA PHE A 75 -1.48 -6.66 -4.62
C PHE A 75 -1.08 -6.55 -6.11
N ARG A 76 -1.90 -5.83 -6.90
CA ARG A 76 -1.60 -5.58 -8.33
C ARG A 76 -0.80 -4.30 -8.46
N GLU A 77 0.44 -4.43 -8.95
CA GLU A 77 1.13 -3.30 -9.60
C GLU A 77 0.24 -2.76 -10.73
N GLU A 78 0.14 -1.43 -10.82
CA GLU A 78 -0.42 -0.81 -12.01
C GLU A 78 0.71 -0.55 -13.00
N GLY A 79 0.75 -1.35 -14.06
CA GLY A 79 1.46 -0.95 -15.26
C GLY A 79 0.77 0.26 -15.88
N LYS A 80 1.52 1.36 -16.00
CA LYS A 80 1.23 2.62 -16.71
C LYS A 80 0.45 3.67 -15.91
N ALA A 81 1.17 4.37 -15.02
CA ALA A 81 0.88 5.79 -14.78
C ALA A 81 1.27 6.59 -16.03
N ALA A 82 0.44 7.56 -16.40
CA ALA A 82 0.50 8.29 -17.66
C ALA A 82 1.90 8.87 -17.97
N LEU A 83 2.19 8.97 -19.27
CA LEU A 83 3.41 9.57 -19.80
C LEU A 83 3.51 11.04 -19.36
N TRP A 84 4.24 11.31 -18.28
CA TRP A 84 4.71 12.66 -17.99
C TRP A 84 6.16 12.77 -18.43
N GLU A 85 6.33 13.59 -19.46
CA GLU A 85 7.57 14.15 -19.98
C GLU A 85 8.76 13.17 -19.98
N SER A 86 8.86 12.40 -21.08
CA SER A 86 10.08 11.67 -21.39
C SER A 86 11.21 12.68 -21.43
N THR A 87 12.14 12.58 -20.48
CA THR A 87 13.42 13.27 -20.55
C THR A 87 14.04 13.05 -21.93
N PRO A 88 14.82 13.99 -22.49
CA PRO A 88 15.46 13.84 -23.80
C PRO A 88 16.36 12.59 -23.93
N SER A 89 16.65 11.90 -22.83
CA SER A 89 17.41 10.66 -22.73
C SER A 89 16.59 9.36 -22.88
N GLY A 90 15.26 9.43 -22.98
CA GLY A 90 14.41 8.24 -23.18
C GLY A 90 14.15 7.39 -21.93
N ASN A 91 14.58 7.84 -20.75
CA ASN A 91 14.27 7.18 -19.48
C ASN A 91 12.99 7.79 -18.88
N ALA A 92 12.05 6.93 -18.48
CA ALA A 92 10.78 7.34 -17.86
C ALA A 92 10.88 7.52 -16.33
N VAL A 93 12.11 7.54 -15.77
CA VAL A 93 12.37 7.73 -14.34
C VAL A 93 13.05 9.08 -14.12
N SER A 94 12.39 9.98 -13.39
CA SER A 94 13.04 11.18 -12.84
C SER A 94 13.52 10.89 -11.42
N LEU A 95 14.83 11.03 -11.19
CA LEU A 95 15.43 10.81 -9.88
C LEU A 95 14.89 11.78 -8.84
N GLU A 96 14.70 13.04 -9.23
CA GLU A 96 14.11 14.09 -8.39
C GLU A 96 12.73 13.69 -7.91
N GLN A 97 11.89 13.17 -8.81
CA GLN A 97 10.55 12.73 -8.49
C GLN A 97 10.55 11.49 -7.57
N GLU A 98 11.43 10.52 -7.80
CA GLU A 98 11.54 9.34 -6.95
C GLU A 98 12.07 9.70 -5.55
N MET A 99 12.97 10.69 -5.42
CA MET A 99 13.40 11.20 -4.12
C MET A 99 12.25 11.86 -3.35
N ILE A 100 11.39 12.63 -4.02
CA ILE A 100 10.18 13.21 -3.42
C ILE A 100 9.25 12.09 -2.91
N LYS A 101 8.93 11.11 -3.76
CA LYS A 101 8.09 9.95 -3.38
C LYS A 101 8.69 9.18 -2.21
N GLY A 102 10.01 9.03 -2.17
CA GLY A 102 10.72 8.38 -1.06
C GLY A 102 10.58 9.15 0.26
N SER A 103 10.72 10.48 0.22
CA SER A 103 10.50 11.33 1.41
C SER A 103 9.07 11.22 1.91
N GLU A 104 8.08 11.37 1.03
CA GLU A 104 6.66 11.25 1.37
C GLU A 104 6.32 9.89 1.99
N THR A 105 6.88 8.81 1.43
CA THR A 105 6.65 7.45 1.91
C THR A 105 7.27 7.24 3.30
N ARG A 106 8.47 7.77 3.52
CA ARG A 106 9.14 7.74 4.82
C ARG A 106 8.36 8.53 5.88
N ASP A 107 7.88 9.71 5.54
CA ASP A 107 7.11 10.56 6.47
C ASP A 107 5.77 9.90 6.82
N ALA A 108 5.07 9.33 5.83
CA ALA A 108 3.83 8.58 6.05
C ALA A 108 4.06 7.33 6.94
N PHE A 109 5.21 6.66 6.78
CA PHE A 109 5.56 5.49 7.60
C PHE A 109 5.80 5.89 9.05
N ALA A 110 6.55 6.97 9.27
CA ALA A 110 6.81 7.53 10.59
C ALA A 110 5.50 7.96 11.28
N LEU A 111 4.62 8.66 10.56
CA LEU A 111 3.30 9.05 11.06
C LEU A 111 2.46 7.83 11.46
N THR A 112 2.35 6.82 10.59
CA THR A 112 1.55 5.62 10.86
C THR A 112 2.06 4.87 12.09
N THR A 113 3.38 4.74 12.22
CA THR A 113 4.03 4.13 13.39
C THR A 113 3.76 4.93 14.66
N SER A 114 3.84 6.26 14.60
CA SER A 114 3.56 7.13 15.75
C SER A 114 2.12 6.99 16.25
N LEU A 115 1.15 6.90 15.32
CA LEU A 115 -0.26 6.68 15.65
C LEU A 115 -0.47 5.30 16.27
N PHE A 116 0.15 4.26 15.72
CA PHE A 116 0.10 2.91 16.28
C PHE A 116 0.59 2.90 17.73
N GLN A 117 1.78 3.45 17.97
CA GLN A 117 2.39 3.54 19.30
C GLN A 117 1.52 4.33 20.28
N ARG A 118 0.96 5.46 19.84
CA ARG A 118 0.09 6.31 20.67
C ARG A 118 -1.17 5.56 21.09
N ASN A 119 -1.79 4.81 20.18
CA ASN A 119 -2.98 4.00 20.49
C ASN A 119 -2.68 2.87 21.48
N VAL A 120 -1.53 2.19 21.34
CA VAL A 120 -1.09 1.19 22.32
C VAL A 120 -0.88 1.82 23.70
N GLN A 121 -0.29 3.01 23.76
CA GLN A 121 -0.15 3.74 25.03
C GLN A 121 -1.50 4.07 25.65
N MET A 122 -2.48 4.53 24.87
CA MET A 122 -3.84 4.80 25.37
C MET A 122 -4.50 3.55 25.94
N LEU A 123 -4.41 2.41 25.25
CA LEU A 123 -4.95 1.14 25.77
C LEU A 123 -4.27 0.70 27.06
N ARG A 124 -2.94 0.82 27.14
CA ARG A 124 -2.18 0.53 28.35
C ARG A 124 -2.58 1.43 29.52
N MET A 125 -2.82 2.71 29.27
CA MET A 125 -3.29 3.66 30.29
C MET A 125 -4.71 3.30 30.76
N ALA A 126 -5.62 2.99 29.83
CA ALA A 126 -6.99 2.60 30.16
C ALA A 126 -7.05 1.31 31.00
N TRP A 127 -6.19 0.33 30.72
CA TRP A 127 -6.12 -0.90 31.51
C TRP A 127 -5.46 -0.72 32.88
N ARG A 128 -4.55 0.24 33.05
CA ARG A 128 -3.87 0.47 34.33
C ARG A 128 -4.72 1.24 35.34
N ASN A 129 -5.72 1.98 34.88
CA ASN A 129 -6.65 2.74 35.72
C ASN A 129 -8.00 2.02 35.91
N GLY A 130 -8.08 0.70 35.64
CA GLY A 130 -9.24 -0.15 35.85
C GLY A 130 -8.99 -1.25 36.86
#